data_AF-A0A660W753-F1
#
_entry.id   AF-A0A660W753-F1
#
_cell.length_a   1.000
_cell.length_b   1.000
_cell.length_c   1.000
_cell.angle_alpha   90.00
_cell.angle_beta   90.00
_cell.angle_gamma   90.00
#
_symmetry.space_group_name_H-M   'P 1'
#
loop_
_entity.id
_entity.type
_entity.pdbx_description
1 polymer ?
#
loop_
_entity_poly.entity_id
_entity_poly.type
_entity_poly.pdbx_seq_one_letter_code
_entity_poly.pdbx_strand_id
1 'polypeptide(L)'
;MQLKRHYAVFALLALMVISSVSAAGLANSSANKQLPMLKAKDTFIVDESDKTVVLKGCNLGNWFAMEMWMMHIYDEKIKDQYTFESVLAARFGEEQKERLMDMFRANWITERDFKIIKSFGMNCVRIPIYYQLIEDDANPMKLKANAWKWMDYAVDTAEKYGIYTILCLHGAAGGQSNMGHCGVCDQNKLWDSESNKKRTIWLWQKIAERYKDRSCVVGYDMLNEPWGVSMEKQIVMFDSIYKSIRTIDKKHIIFVQGHGNVEELPDPKEKGWKNVAYSIHCYPGIFGWGRPTPETQARFLKIDLKRIDKQLKKYNVPFLMGEFNVVYTSAGGGEMMRRHFDAYAHYGWASTMWSYKVLTIPGEKRRGYWEMVTNKEPLPKINFNTSSLSEIENYFKFLSSDYIIYEELKKALTQKNPPAPLADPPPPPDPIKTAPFRDKLIGWTATDIGDIIPGGQKVYSDSKIDIYGCGADIYLSKDQFRFIWKKIKGDCEISATVNELSFVHMFSKAGVMIRGDLSDDSVFVMLNARPAGELEFACRYHRAEHVKTDGHLGHDFPGINLKLVRKGQTIESYHSKAQGQWEKFMTVTLPDLPKIAYVGIFCLSHDNTQLVKASFDNIKCVMYNEE
;
A
#
# COMPACT_ATOMS: atom_id res chain seq x y z
N MET A 1 9.75 79.59 14.32
CA MET A 1 9.04 80.63 15.09
C MET A 1 7.56 80.57 14.71
N GLN A 2 6.69 80.26 15.67
CA GLN A 2 5.20 80.47 15.76
C GLN A 2 4.31 80.08 14.54
N LEU A 3 3.46 79.04 14.56
CA LEU A 3 2.17 78.78 15.25
C LEU A 3 0.98 79.72 14.95
N LYS A 4 -0.17 79.08 14.57
CA LYS A 4 -1.61 79.50 14.59
C LYS A 4 -2.12 80.27 13.35
N ARG A 5 -3.36 80.14 12.84
CA ARG A 5 -4.62 79.40 13.13
C ARG A 5 -5.55 79.59 11.89
N HIS A 6 -6.17 78.53 11.32
CA HIS A 6 -7.63 78.23 11.27
C HIS A 6 -8.54 78.93 10.22
N TYR A 7 -9.11 78.10 9.32
CA TYR A 7 -10.47 78.03 8.66
C TYR A 7 -11.08 79.30 8.00
N ALA A 8 -11.83 79.31 6.88
CA ALA A 8 -12.65 78.31 6.18
C ALA A 8 -12.98 78.76 4.70
N VAL A 9 -13.11 77.76 3.81
CA VAL A 9 -14.11 77.55 2.72
C VAL A 9 -14.43 78.67 1.70
N PHE A 10 -14.20 78.39 0.39
CA PHE A 10 -15.24 78.36 -0.66
C PHE A 10 -14.74 77.68 -1.95
N ALA A 11 -15.68 77.09 -2.68
CA ALA A 11 -15.57 76.11 -3.76
C ALA A 11 -15.01 76.60 -5.10
N LEU A 12 -14.41 75.68 -5.89
CA LEU A 12 -14.34 75.71 -7.37
C LEU A 12 -14.09 74.27 -7.89
N LEU A 13 -15.08 73.64 -8.54
CA LEU A 13 -15.28 73.59 -10.01
C LEU A 13 -14.20 72.76 -10.74
N ALA A 14 -14.55 71.52 -11.10
CA ALA A 14 -13.91 70.80 -12.19
C ALA A 14 -14.95 69.96 -12.95
N LEU A 15 -15.00 70.24 -14.26
CA LEU A 15 -15.89 69.74 -15.30
C LEU A 15 -16.15 68.21 -15.29
N MET A 16 -17.42 67.85 -15.42
CA MET A 16 -17.88 66.58 -15.99
C MET A 16 -17.84 66.66 -17.52
N VAL A 17 -17.16 65.72 -18.16
CA VAL A 17 -17.46 65.32 -19.55
C VAL A 17 -17.95 63.87 -19.50
N ILE A 18 -19.21 63.71 -19.86
CA ILE A 18 -19.90 62.43 -20.00
C ILE A 18 -19.52 61.85 -21.37
N SER A 19 -18.85 60.70 -21.38
CA SER A 19 -18.87 59.79 -22.53
C SER A 19 -19.32 58.42 -22.04
N SER A 20 -20.51 58.04 -22.49
CA SER A 20 -21.20 56.78 -22.27
C SER A 20 -20.32 55.57 -22.63
N VAL A 21 -19.92 54.78 -21.62
CA VAL A 21 -19.51 53.40 -21.82
C VAL A 21 -20.70 52.52 -21.46
N SER A 22 -21.29 51.94 -22.50
CA SER A 22 -22.31 50.90 -22.42
C SER A 22 -21.84 49.75 -21.53
N ALA A 23 -22.59 49.52 -20.45
CA ALA A 23 -22.53 48.29 -19.68
C ALA A 23 -23.07 47.13 -20.53
N ALA A 24 -22.18 46.49 -21.29
CA ALA A 24 -22.47 45.26 -22.01
C ALA A 24 -21.21 44.38 -22.00
N GLY A 25 -21.26 43.30 -21.22
CA GLY A 25 -20.46 42.09 -21.48
C GLY A 25 -19.01 42.07 -20.99
N LEU A 26 -18.77 42.11 -19.68
CA LEU A 26 -17.65 41.37 -19.10
C LEU A 26 -18.11 39.93 -18.82
N ALA A 27 -18.37 39.19 -19.90
CA ALA A 27 -18.30 37.74 -19.83
C ALA A 27 -16.82 37.39 -19.80
N ASN A 28 -16.34 36.86 -18.66
CA ASN A 28 -15.04 36.21 -18.56
C ASN A 28 -14.97 35.11 -19.63
N SER A 29 -14.31 35.39 -20.74
CA SER A 29 -13.90 34.37 -21.72
C SER A 29 -12.68 33.63 -21.19
N SER A 30 -12.85 32.84 -20.13
CA SER A 30 -11.90 31.76 -19.84
C SER A 30 -12.17 30.63 -20.83
N ALA A 31 -11.76 30.81 -22.08
CA ALA A 31 -11.58 29.68 -22.98
C ALA A 31 -10.68 28.70 -22.25
N ASN A 32 -11.17 27.48 -21.98
CA ASN A 32 -10.43 26.45 -21.26
C ASN A 32 -9.19 26.14 -22.11
N LYS A 33 -8.03 26.70 -21.72
CA LYS A 33 -6.81 26.53 -22.48
C LYS A 33 -6.42 25.06 -22.33
N GLN A 34 -6.48 24.33 -23.44
CA GLN A 34 -6.08 22.93 -23.52
C GLN A 34 -4.72 22.74 -22.82
N LEU A 35 -4.63 21.73 -21.94
CA LEU A 35 -3.37 21.42 -21.26
C LEU A 35 -2.31 21.05 -22.31
N PRO A 36 -1.06 21.54 -22.20
CA PRO A 36 -0.02 21.20 -23.17
C PRO A 36 0.30 19.70 -23.14
N MET A 37 0.64 19.14 -24.29
CA MET A 37 1.11 17.77 -24.39
C MET A 37 2.43 17.61 -23.63
N LEU A 38 2.56 16.52 -22.87
CA LEU A 38 3.76 16.22 -22.09
C LEU A 38 4.61 15.13 -22.74
N LYS A 39 5.92 15.23 -22.57
CA LYS A 39 6.90 14.25 -23.06
C LYS A 39 8.02 14.04 -22.05
N ALA A 40 8.66 12.88 -22.13
CA ALA A 40 9.90 12.61 -21.43
C ALA A 40 11.07 13.32 -22.12
N LYS A 41 11.87 14.04 -21.33
CA LYS A 41 13.14 14.63 -21.76
C LYS A 41 14.15 14.54 -20.62
N ASP A 42 15.25 13.86 -20.87
CA ASP A 42 16.23 13.51 -19.84
C ASP A 42 15.55 12.83 -18.64
N THR A 43 15.79 13.28 -17.42
CA THR A 43 15.12 12.77 -16.21
C THR A 43 13.82 13.49 -15.86
N PHE A 44 13.26 14.29 -16.78
CA PHE A 44 12.11 15.16 -16.50
C PHE A 44 10.93 14.89 -17.44
N ILE A 45 9.73 15.18 -16.92
CA ILE A 45 8.53 15.35 -17.74
C ILE A 45 8.44 16.83 -18.09
N VAL A 46 8.35 17.15 -19.38
CA VAL A 46 8.34 18.52 -19.89
C VAL A 46 7.16 18.75 -20.82
N ASP A 47 6.73 20.01 -20.94
CA ASP A 47 5.78 20.43 -21.96
C ASP A 47 6.44 20.63 -23.34
N GLU A 48 5.65 21.07 -24.33
CA GLU A 48 6.11 21.32 -25.70
C GLU A 48 7.19 22.41 -25.80
N SER A 49 7.28 23.29 -24.80
CA SER A 49 8.32 24.33 -24.69
C SER A 49 9.57 23.87 -23.91
N ASP A 50 9.66 22.57 -23.62
CA ASP A 50 10.70 21.95 -22.80
C ASP A 50 10.74 22.45 -21.35
N LYS A 51 9.65 23.05 -20.85
CA LYS A 51 9.53 23.45 -19.45
C LYS A 51 9.13 22.25 -18.61
N THR A 52 9.85 22.00 -17.52
CA THR A 52 9.52 20.93 -16.56
C THR A 52 8.13 21.13 -15.96
N VAL A 53 7.32 20.06 -15.99
CA VAL A 53 6.00 19.99 -15.39
C VAL A 53 6.03 18.99 -14.25
N VAL A 54 5.93 19.48 -13.01
CA VAL A 54 5.81 18.63 -11.82
C VAL A 54 4.36 18.21 -11.67
N LEU A 55 4.12 16.90 -11.76
CA LEU A 55 2.80 16.29 -11.59
C LEU A 55 2.61 15.88 -10.13
N LYS A 56 1.70 16.55 -9.44
CA LYS A 56 1.31 16.30 -8.05
C LYS A 56 -0.15 15.85 -8.03
N GLY A 57 -0.41 14.63 -7.60
CA GLY A 57 -1.74 14.05 -7.71
C GLY A 57 -2.14 13.03 -6.65
N CYS A 58 -3.27 12.39 -6.94
CA CYS A 58 -3.83 11.27 -6.19
C CYS A 58 -4.35 10.19 -7.14
N ASN A 59 -4.54 8.98 -6.64
CA ASN A 59 -5.18 7.90 -7.37
C ASN A 59 -6.70 7.93 -7.16
N LEU A 60 -7.46 7.71 -8.24
CA LEU A 60 -8.91 7.49 -8.18
C LEU A 60 -9.21 6.01 -7.91
N GLY A 61 -8.71 5.51 -6.78
CA GLY A 61 -8.88 4.13 -6.35
C GLY A 61 -10.34 3.73 -6.12
N ASN A 62 -10.60 2.44 -6.24
CA ASN A 62 -11.92 1.83 -6.09
C ASN A 62 -13.00 2.34 -7.07
N TRP A 63 -12.61 3.00 -8.17
CA TRP A 63 -13.57 3.48 -9.18
C TRP A 63 -13.76 2.50 -10.35
N PHE A 64 -12.70 2.29 -11.14
CA PHE A 64 -12.71 1.37 -12.29
C PHE A 64 -11.99 0.06 -12.01
N ALA A 65 -11.10 0.05 -11.01
CA ALA A 65 -10.56 -1.15 -10.37
C ALA A 65 -10.93 -1.07 -8.88
N MET A 66 -11.59 -2.11 -8.37
CA MET A 66 -12.19 -2.11 -7.03
C MET A 66 -11.37 -2.91 -6.02
N GLU A 67 -11.25 -2.34 -4.82
CA GLU A 67 -10.63 -2.95 -3.65
C GLU A 67 -11.63 -2.93 -2.50
N MET A 68 -12.11 -4.12 -2.11
CA MET A 68 -13.26 -4.28 -1.21
C MET A 68 -13.07 -3.59 0.16
N TRP A 69 -11.84 -3.56 0.66
CA TRP A 69 -11.50 -2.92 1.94
C TRP A 69 -11.82 -1.41 1.95
N MET A 70 -11.75 -0.72 0.80
CA MET A 70 -12.04 0.71 0.68
C MET A 70 -13.53 1.04 0.89
N MET A 71 -14.39 0.02 0.95
CA MET A 71 -15.82 0.13 1.23
C MET A 71 -16.24 -0.58 2.54
N HIS A 72 -15.27 -1.03 3.35
CA HIS A 72 -15.50 -1.89 4.51
C HIS A 72 -16.23 -3.21 4.19
N ILE A 73 -15.98 -3.79 3.01
CA ILE A 73 -16.49 -5.12 2.66
C ILE A 73 -15.41 -6.15 3.03
N TYR A 74 -15.69 -6.92 4.09
CA TYR A 74 -14.85 -8.03 4.56
C TYR A 74 -15.71 -9.29 4.61
N ASP A 75 -15.91 -9.90 3.44
CA ASP A 75 -16.75 -11.10 3.26
C ASP A 75 -15.92 -12.14 2.50
N GLU A 76 -15.82 -13.35 3.04
CA GLU A 76 -15.02 -14.44 2.44
C GLU A 76 -15.49 -14.80 1.02
N LYS A 77 -16.77 -14.55 0.69
CA LYS A 77 -17.33 -14.78 -0.65
C LYS A 77 -17.10 -13.62 -1.60
N ILE A 78 -16.73 -12.44 -1.09
CA ILE A 78 -16.50 -11.21 -1.85
C ILE A 78 -15.09 -10.71 -1.49
N LYS A 79 -14.09 -11.40 -2.04
CA LYS A 79 -12.68 -11.11 -1.78
C LYS A 79 -12.07 -10.10 -2.75
N ASP A 80 -12.68 -9.93 -3.92
CA ASP A 80 -12.17 -9.13 -5.03
C ASP A 80 -13.31 -8.61 -5.92
N GLN A 81 -12.97 -7.78 -6.92
CA GLN A 81 -13.96 -7.22 -7.84
C GLN A 81 -14.72 -8.30 -8.63
N TYR A 82 -14.02 -9.34 -9.07
CA TYR A 82 -14.65 -10.42 -9.84
C TYR A 82 -15.71 -11.16 -9.04
N THR A 83 -15.40 -11.54 -7.80
CA THR A 83 -16.37 -12.20 -6.90
C THR A 83 -17.52 -11.28 -6.52
N PHE A 84 -17.26 -9.98 -6.33
CA PHE A 84 -18.30 -8.97 -6.13
C PHE A 84 -19.29 -8.92 -7.29
N GLU A 85 -18.79 -8.73 -8.51
CA GLU A 85 -19.63 -8.67 -9.71
C GLU A 85 -20.33 -10.02 -9.99
N SER A 86 -19.66 -11.15 -9.71
CA SER A 86 -20.24 -12.50 -9.82
C SER A 86 -21.42 -12.71 -8.88
N VAL A 87 -21.35 -12.20 -7.63
CA VAL A 87 -22.48 -12.26 -6.69
C VAL A 87 -23.65 -11.44 -7.22
N LEU A 88 -23.42 -10.24 -7.73
CA LEU A 88 -24.49 -9.41 -8.31
C LEU A 88 -25.13 -10.09 -9.54
N ALA A 89 -24.31 -10.65 -10.43
CA ALA A 89 -24.77 -11.36 -11.62
C ALA A 89 -25.56 -12.63 -11.26
N ALA A 90 -25.07 -13.45 -10.32
CA ALA A 90 -25.76 -14.66 -9.88
C ALA A 90 -27.12 -14.36 -9.22
N ARG A 91 -27.23 -13.24 -8.49
CA ARG A 91 -28.46 -12.86 -7.80
C ARG A 91 -29.48 -12.17 -8.69
N PHE A 92 -29.04 -11.36 -9.65
CA PHE A 92 -29.92 -10.44 -10.37
C PHE A 92 -29.82 -10.53 -11.90
N GLY A 93 -28.90 -11.32 -12.45
CA GLY A 93 -28.61 -11.41 -13.88
C GLY A 93 -27.61 -10.37 -14.37
N GLU A 94 -26.99 -10.64 -15.53
CA GLU A 94 -25.91 -9.81 -16.12
C GLU A 94 -26.34 -8.37 -16.40
N GLU A 95 -27.52 -8.17 -17.02
CA GLU A 95 -28.03 -6.83 -17.34
C GLU A 95 -28.18 -5.97 -16.09
N GLN A 96 -28.73 -6.57 -15.04
CA GLN A 96 -28.98 -5.88 -13.79
C GLN A 96 -27.69 -5.61 -13.02
N LYS A 97 -26.71 -6.53 -13.08
CA LYS A 97 -25.35 -6.28 -12.58
C LYS A 97 -24.69 -5.11 -13.31
N GLU A 98 -24.74 -5.04 -14.64
CA GLU A 98 -24.17 -3.91 -15.39
C GLU A 98 -24.83 -2.58 -15.00
N ARG A 99 -26.16 -2.55 -14.83
CA ARG A 99 -26.88 -1.36 -14.35
C ARG A 99 -26.45 -0.94 -12.94
N LEU A 100 -26.27 -1.91 -12.05
CA LEU A 100 -25.78 -1.68 -10.69
C LEU A 100 -24.34 -1.14 -10.68
N MET A 101 -23.45 -1.71 -11.50
CA MET A 101 -22.07 -1.24 -11.63
C MET A 101 -21.98 0.15 -12.28
N ASP A 102 -22.90 0.48 -13.20
CA ASP A 102 -23.04 1.84 -13.74
C ASP A 102 -23.46 2.83 -12.64
N MET A 103 -24.42 2.44 -11.79
CA MET A 103 -24.84 3.24 -10.64
C MET A 103 -23.73 3.45 -9.62
N PHE A 104 -22.93 2.41 -9.34
CA PHE A 104 -21.75 2.53 -8.50
C PHE A 104 -20.78 3.58 -9.07
N ARG A 105 -20.39 3.47 -10.34
CA ARG A 105 -19.44 4.40 -10.97
C ARG A 105 -19.96 5.83 -11.03
N ALA A 106 -21.26 6.02 -11.21
CA ALA A 106 -21.92 7.32 -11.21
C ALA A 106 -21.92 8.02 -9.84
N ASN A 107 -21.77 7.26 -8.76
CA ASN A 107 -21.84 7.78 -7.40
C ASN A 107 -20.50 7.68 -6.63
N TRP A 108 -19.52 6.92 -7.13
CA TRP A 108 -18.22 6.83 -6.50
C TRP A 108 -17.40 8.11 -6.71
N ILE A 109 -17.22 8.52 -7.97
CA ILE A 109 -16.55 9.77 -8.37
C ILE A 109 -17.49 10.55 -9.28
N THR A 110 -17.61 11.84 -8.99
CA THR A 110 -18.46 12.82 -9.66
C THR A 110 -17.66 14.08 -9.99
N GLU A 111 -18.29 15.06 -10.63
CA GLU A 111 -17.61 16.31 -11.00
C GLU A 111 -17.08 17.09 -9.77
N ARG A 112 -17.72 16.97 -8.60
CA ARG A 112 -17.29 17.68 -7.39
C ARG A 112 -15.91 17.22 -6.92
N ASP A 113 -15.54 15.99 -7.23
CA ASP A 113 -14.31 15.35 -6.76
C ASP A 113 -13.09 16.03 -7.37
N PHE A 114 -13.15 16.40 -8.65
CA PHE A 114 -12.10 17.15 -9.33
C PHE A 114 -11.91 18.57 -8.75
N LYS A 115 -13.00 19.20 -8.28
CA LYS A 115 -12.90 20.48 -7.53
C LYS A 115 -12.18 20.29 -6.20
N ILE A 116 -12.51 19.24 -5.46
CA ILE A 116 -11.88 18.94 -4.18
C ILE A 116 -10.39 18.64 -4.38
N ILE A 117 -10.03 17.78 -5.34
CA ILE A 117 -8.64 17.45 -5.69
C ILE A 117 -7.83 18.72 -5.97
N LYS A 118 -8.37 19.63 -6.80
CA LYS A 118 -7.74 20.92 -7.07
C LYS A 118 -7.53 21.76 -5.81
N SER A 119 -8.47 21.69 -4.86
CA SER A 119 -8.37 22.43 -3.59
C SER A 119 -7.23 21.95 -2.67
N PHE A 120 -6.63 20.78 -2.93
CA PHE A 120 -5.40 20.30 -2.26
C PHE A 120 -4.11 20.74 -3.00
N GLY A 121 -4.25 21.54 -4.07
CA GLY A 121 -3.14 21.99 -4.90
C GLY A 121 -2.58 20.90 -5.82
N MET A 122 -3.40 19.91 -6.16
CA MET A 122 -3.04 18.84 -7.11
C MET A 122 -3.41 19.22 -8.55
N ASN A 123 -2.63 18.74 -9.51
CA ASN A 123 -2.80 18.98 -10.95
C ASN A 123 -2.84 17.70 -11.80
N CYS A 124 -2.83 16.53 -11.16
CA CYS A 124 -2.83 15.23 -11.84
C CYS A 124 -3.72 14.23 -11.08
N VAL A 125 -4.34 13.30 -11.81
CA VAL A 125 -4.96 12.09 -11.25
C VAL A 125 -4.44 10.86 -11.98
N ARG A 126 -4.16 9.78 -11.24
CA ARG A 126 -3.92 8.45 -11.82
C ARG A 126 -5.21 7.64 -11.75
N ILE A 127 -5.57 6.98 -12.84
CA ILE A 127 -6.84 6.27 -13.03
C ILE A 127 -6.54 4.77 -13.15
N PRO A 128 -6.69 3.99 -12.05
CA PRO A 128 -6.63 2.54 -12.08
C PRO A 128 -7.76 1.93 -12.90
N ILE A 129 -7.47 1.05 -13.86
CA ILE A 129 -8.45 0.45 -14.78
C ILE A 129 -8.41 -1.08 -14.65
N TYR A 130 -9.55 -1.70 -14.39
CA TYR A 130 -9.73 -3.14 -14.59
C TYR A 130 -10.16 -3.42 -16.03
N TYR A 131 -9.56 -4.42 -16.69
CA TYR A 131 -9.72 -4.65 -18.14
C TYR A 131 -11.19 -4.82 -18.57
N GLN A 132 -12.04 -5.42 -17.73
CA GLN A 132 -13.47 -5.64 -18.01
C GLN A 132 -14.32 -4.36 -18.02
N LEU A 133 -13.74 -3.20 -17.68
CA LEU A 133 -14.39 -1.91 -17.93
C LEU A 133 -14.60 -1.69 -19.44
N ILE A 134 -13.63 -2.10 -20.25
CA ILE A 134 -13.54 -1.81 -21.69
C ILE A 134 -13.80 -3.07 -22.51
N GLU A 135 -13.17 -4.18 -22.13
CA GLU A 135 -13.27 -5.45 -22.85
C GLU A 135 -14.49 -6.26 -22.38
N ASP A 136 -15.20 -6.86 -23.33
CA ASP A 136 -16.21 -7.89 -23.06
C ASP A 136 -15.52 -9.23 -22.80
N ASP A 137 -15.51 -9.69 -21.56
CA ASP A 137 -14.81 -10.92 -21.18
C ASP A 137 -15.42 -12.18 -21.79
N ALA A 138 -16.73 -12.18 -22.07
CA ALA A 138 -17.42 -13.28 -22.73
C ALA A 138 -17.11 -13.34 -24.23
N ASN A 139 -16.67 -12.23 -24.82
CA ASN A 139 -16.24 -12.13 -26.21
C ASN A 139 -14.85 -11.47 -26.28
N PRO A 140 -13.76 -12.19 -25.96
CA PRO A 140 -12.42 -11.62 -25.87
C PRO A 140 -12.02 -10.78 -27.09
N MET A 141 -11.31 -9.68 -26.83
CA MET A 141 -10.90 -8.68 -27.83
C MET A 141 -12.08 -7.99 -28.54
N LYS A 142 -13.23 -7.90 -27.87
CA LYS A 142 -14.38 -7.09 -28.28
C LYS A 142 -14.62 -6.00 -27.25
N LEU A 143 -14.94 -4.80 -27.72
CA LEU A 143 -15.35 -3.70 -26.84
C LEU A 143 -16.75 -3.97 -26.29
N LYS A 144 -16.96 -3.67 -25.00
CA LYS A 144 -18.31 -3.52 -24.45
C LYS A 144 -19.04 -2.39 -25.16
N ALA A 145 -20.37 -2.48 -25.26
CA ALA A 145 -21.19 -1.43 -25.87
C ALA A 145 -21.00 -0.07 -25.19
N ASN A 146 -20.70 -0.05 -23.90
CA ASN A 146 -20.46 1.13 -23.07
C ASN A 146 -18.97 1.35 -22.70
N ALA A 147 -18.03 0.69 -23.39
CA ALA A 147 -16.61 0.64 -23.02
C ALA A 147 -15.98 1.99 -22.66
N TRP A 148 -16.36 3.06 -23.36
CA TRP A 148 -15.76 4.39 -23.20
C TRP A 148 -16.52 5.34 -22.28
N LYS A 149 -17.74 5.00 -21.86
CA LYS A 149 -18.64 5.91 -21.13
C LYS A 149 -17.94 6.57 -19.94
N TRP A 150 -17.35 5.77 -19.07
CA TRP A 150 -16.76 6.25 -17.83
C TRP A 150 -15.33 6.77 -17.99
N MET A 151 -14.56 6.17 -18.90
CA MET A 151 -13.21 6.64 -19.22
C MET A 151 -13.23 8.03 -19.86
N ASP A 152 -14.12 8.27 -20.82
CA ASP A 152 -14.29 9.59 -21.42
C ASP A 152 -14.79 10.61 -20.40
N TYR A 153 -15.79 10.24 -19.57
CA TYR A 153 -16.25 11.10 -18.47
C TYR A 153 -15.11 11.53 -17.55
N ALA A 154 -14.22 10.60 -17.16
CA ALA A 154 -13.08 10.89 -16.30
C ALA A 154 -12.09 11.87 -16.96
N VAL A 155 -11.70 11.60 -18.21
CA VAL A 155 -10.72 12.40 -18.96
C VAL A 155 -11.28 13.78 -19.30
N ASP A 156 -12.52 13.86 -19.77
CA ASP A 156 -13.20 15.11 -20.10
C ASP A 156 -13.39 15.98 -18.85
N THR A 157 -13.76 15.38 -17.72
CA THR A 157 -13.91 16.11 -16.45
C THR A 157 -12.55 16.58 -15.94
N ALA A 158 -11.51 15.74 -15.95
CA ALA A 158 -10.16 16.16 -15.57
C ALA A 158 -9.68 17.35 -16.41
N GLU A 159 -9.83 17.28 -17.72
CA GLU A 159 -9.48 18.36 -18.65
C GLU A 159 -10.26 19.64 -18.37
N LYS A 160 -11.57 19.53 -18.11
CA LYS A 160 -12.43 20.68 -17.74
C LYS A 160 -11.87 21.44 -16.53
N TYR A 161 -11.25 20.75 -15.57
CA TYR A 161 -10.67 21.35 -14.37
C TYR A 161 -9.18 21.72 -14.49
N GLY A 162 -8.55 21.45 -15.64
CA GLY A 162 -7.13 21.65 -15.87
C GLY A 162 -6.27 20.65 -15.09
N ILE A 163 -6.73 19.41 -14.99
CA ILE A 163 -6.07 18.29 -14.31
C ILE A 163 -5.61 17.29 -15.36
N TYR A 164 -4.35 16.88 -15.28
CA TYR A 164 -3.78 15.81 -16.10
C TYR A 164 -4.24 14.43 -15.63
N THR A 165 -4.22 13.44 -16.53
CA THR A 165 -4.58 12.04 -16.26
C THR A 165 -3.45 11.07 -16.62
N ILE A 166 -3.20 10.08 -15.76
CA ILE A 166 -2.35 8.94 -16.07
C ILE A 166 -3.25 7.70 -16.09
N LEU A 167 -3.32 7.01 -17.22
CA LEU A 167 -4.18 5.83 -17.37
C LEU A 167 -3.37 4.59 -16.98
N CYS A 168 -3.81 3.86 -15.96
CA CYS A 168 -3.10 2.71 -15.44
C CYS A 168 -3.91 1.43 -15.63
N LEU A 169 -3.37 0.43 -16.31
CA LEU A 169 -3.99 -0.90 -16.34
C LEU A 169 -3.70 -1.61 -15.02
N HIS A 170 -4.68 -1.56 -14.12
CA HIS A 170 -4.55 -2.01 -12.75
C HIS A 170 -4.86 -3.49 -12.58
N GLY A 171 -5.70 -4.04 -13.46
CA GLY A 171 -5.90 -5.49 -13.59
C GLY A 171 -6.04 -5.88 -15.06
N ALA A 172 -5.06 -6.63 -15.57
CA ALA A 172 -5.07 -7.18 -16.92
C ALA A 172 -5.90 -8.46 -17.03
N ALA A 173 -6.25 -8.88 -18.26
CA ALA A 173 -6.88 -10.16 -18.48
C ALA A 173 -6.02 -11.29 -17.89
N GLY A 174 -6.60 -12.09 -16.99
CA GLY A 174 -5.90 -13.16 -16.27
C GLY A 174 -5.03 -12.72 -15.09
N GLY A 175 -4.92 -11.42 -14.79
CA GLY A 175 -4.17 -10.90 -13.66
C GLY A 175 -2.65 -10.96 -13.82
N GLN A 176 -1.98 -9.86 -13.48
CA GLN A 176 -0.51 -9.72 -13.49
C GLN A 176 0.14 -9.93 -12.11
N SER A 177 -0.66 -10.29 -11.10
CA SER A 177 -0.19 -10.72 -9.79
C SER A 177 -1.20 -11.68 -9.13
N ASN A 178 -0.91 -12.15 -7.91
CA ASN A 178 -1.82 -12.95 -7.10
C ASN A 178 -2.76 -12.12 -6.21
N MET A 179 -2.63 -10.80 -6.20
CA MET A 179 -3.34 -9.94 -5.26
C MET A 179 -4.70 -9.50 -5.81
N GLY A 180 -5.66 -9.30 -4.91
CA GLY A 180 -7.02 -8.89 -5.26
C GLY A 180 -7.15 -7.55 -5.97
N HIS A 181 -6.15 -6.65 -5.84
CA HIS A 181 -6.14 -5.36 -6.56
C HIS A 181 -6.07 -5.54 -8.09
N CYS A 182 -5.64 -6.71 -8.59
CA CYS A 182 -5.71 -7.04 -10.02
C CYS A 182 -7.11 -7.45 -10.50
N GLY A 183 -8.11 -7.46 -9.62
CA GLY A 183 -9.51 -7.80 -9.89
C GLY A 183 -9.89 -9.24 -9.53
N VAL A 184 -8.92 -10.17 -9.49
CA VAL A 184 -9.10 -11.58 -9.11
C VAL A 184 -7.92 -12.03 -8.23
N CYS A 185 -8.17 -12.47 -7.00
CA CYS A 185 -7.14 -13.05 -6.14
C CYS A 185 -6.64 -14.41 -6.69
N ASP A 186 -5.36 -14.70 -6.46
CA ASP A 186 -4.74 -16.01 -6.71
C ASP A 186 -4.75 -16.45 -8.18
N GLN A 187 -4.82 -15.49 -9.12
CA GLN A 187 -4.93 -15.77 -10.55
C GLN A 187 -3.55 -15.81 -11.24
N ASN A 188 -2.88 -14.66 -11.34
CA ASN A 188 -1.57 -14.45 -11.97
C ASN A 188 -1.31 -15.18 -13.31
N LYS A 189 -2.32 -15.27 -14.19
CA LYS A 189 -2.30 -16.02 -15.46
C LYS A 189 -1.91 -15.20 -16.68
N LEU A 190 -1.58 -13.91 -16.54
CA LEU A 190 -1.14 -13.10 -17.69
C LEU A 190 0.11 -13.68 -18.35
N TRP A 191 1.06 -14.17 -17.55
CA TRP A 191 2.42 -14.47 -18.00
C TRP A 191 2.54 -15.74 -18.87
N ASP A 192 1.70 -16.73 -18.62
CA ASP A 192 1.79 -18.04 -19.30
C ASP A 192 0.67 -18.25 -20.33
N SER A 193 -0.33 -17.36 -20.40
CA SER A 193 -1.42 -17.44 -21.36
C SER A 193 -1.22 -16.49 -22.55
N GLU A 194 -0.95 -17.07 -23.72
CA GLU A 194 -0.87 -16.30 -24.98
C GLU A 194 -2.16 -15.55 -25.30
N SER A 195 -3.32 -16.08 -24.91
CA SER A 195 -4.59 -15.38 -25.04
C SER A 195 -4.61 -14.11 -24.18
N ASN A 196 -4.25 -14.22 -22.91
CA ASN A 196 -4.23 -13.07 -21.99
C ASN A 196 -3.25 -11.98 -22.43
N LYS A 197 -2.07 -12.36 -22.96
CA LYS A 197 -1.11 -11.42 -23.53
C LYS A 197 -1.69 -10.66 -24.71
N LYS A 198 -2.32 -11.37 -25.66
CA LYS A 198 -2.96 -10.76 -26.84
C LYS A 198 -4.10 -9.82 -26.45
N ARG A 199 -4.94 -10.21 -25.48
CA ARG A 199 -6.03 -9.38 -24.94
C ARG A 199 -5.49 -8.09 -24.32
N THR A 200 -4.43 -8.19 -23.51
CA THR A 200 -3.77 -7.02 -22.90
C THR A 200 -3.18 -6.08 -23.95
N ILE A 201 -2.51 -6.62 -24.97
CA ILE A 201 -1.95 -5.84 -26.09
C ILE A 201 -3.07 -5.15 -26.87
N TRP A 202 -4.13 -5.88 -27.22
CA TRP A 202 -5.29 -5.36 -27.94
C TRP A 202 -5.96 -4.23 -27.15
N LEU A 203 -6.14 -4.40 -25.83
CA LEU A 203 -6.75 -3.40 -24.97
C LEU A 203 -5.95 -2.09 -24.99
N TRP A 204 -4.62 -2.18 -24.86
CA TRP A 204 -3.74 -1.02 -24.95
C TRP A 204 -3.79 -0.33 -26.31
N GLN A 205 -3.90 -1.09 -27.41
CA GLN A 205 -4.12 -0.53 -28.74
C GLN A 205 -5.44 0.27 -28.78
N LYS A 206 -6.53 -0.24 -28.19
CA LYS A 206 -7.82 0.48 -28.13
C LYS A 206 -7.78 1.74 -27.28
N ILE A 207 -7.10 1.70 -26.13
CA ILE A 207 -6.90 2.87 -25.28
C ILE A 207 -6.05 3.92 -26.03
N ALA A 208 -4.96 3.51 -26.67
CA ALA A 208 -4.10 4.41 -27.46
C ALA A 208 -4.86 5.02 -28.65
N GLU A 209 -5.62 4.22 -29.40
CA GLU A 209 -6.47 4.70 -30.50
C GLU A 209 -7.42 5.80 -30.04
N ARG A 210 -8.03 5.64 -28.85
CA ARG A 210 -9.00 6.58 -28.27
C ARG A 210 -8.35 7.89 -27.79
N TYR A 211 -7.19 7.81 -27.15
CA TYR A 211 -6.64 8.94 -26.38
C TYR A 211 -5.38 9.59 -26.99
N LYS A 212 -4.82 9.09 -28.10
CA LYS A 212 -3.57 9.61 -28.70
C LYS A 212 -3.52 11.12 -29.01
N ASP A 213 -4.67 11.78 -29.12
CA ASP A 213 -4.78 13.22 -29.41
C ASP A 213 -5.27 14.05 -28.21
N ARG A 214 -5.41 13.44 -27.02
CA ARG A 214 -5.87 14.09 -25.78
C ARG A 214 -4.70 14.47 -24.90
N SER A 215 -4.23 15.71 -25.01
CA SER A 215 -3.06 16.21 -24.26
C SER A 215 -3.24 16.28 -22.73
N CYS A 216 -4.48 16.23 -22.22
CA CYS A 216 -4.73 16.06 -20.79
C CYS A 216 -4.33 14.65 -20.29
N VAL A 217 -4.17 13.68 -21.17
CA VAL A 217 -3.55 12.38 -20.84
C VAL A 217 -2.04 12.58 -20.88
N VAL A 218 -1.36 12.28 -19.79
CA VAL A 218 0.11 12.32 -19.71
C VAL A 218 0.70 11.09 -20.39
N GLY A 219 0.07 9.94 -20.15
CA GLY A 219 0.63 8.66 -20.57
C GLY A 219 -0.12 7.44 -20.06
N TYR A 220 0.48 6.31 -20.41
CA TYR A 220 -0.04 4.96 -20.22
C TYR A 220 0.87 4.18 -19.28
N ASP A 221 0.36 3.86 -18.10
CA ASP A 221 1.03 3.03 -17.10
C ASP A 221 0.65 1.56 -17.30
N MET A 222 1.57 0.81 -17.91
CA MET A 222 1.29 -0.42 -18.65
C MET A 222 0.60 -1.51 -17.83
N LEU A 223 1.09 -1.71 -16.61
CA LEU A 223 0.65 -2.75 -15.69
C LEU A 223 0.96 -2.26 -14.27
N ASN A 224 -0.05 -2.29 -13.40
CA ASN A 224 0.12 -2.00 -11.98
C ASN A 224 0.77 -3.18 -11.25
N GLU A 225 1.83 -2.93 -10.50
CA GLU A 225 2.50 -3.91 -9.62
C GLU A 225 2.62 -5.31 -10.23
N PRO A 226 3.30 -5.46 -11.39
CA PRO A 226 3.50 -6.77 -12.01
C PRO A 226 4.50 -7.60 -11.19
N TRP A 227 4.10 -8.78 -10.72
CA TRP A 227 5.01 -9.68 -10.00
C TRP A 227 4.60 -11.16 -10.07
N GLY A 228 5.42 -12.03 -9.48
CA GLY A 228 5.21 -13.48 -9.47
C GLY A 228 5.84 -14.24 -10.66
N VAL A 229 6.55 -13.53 -11.55
CA VAL A 229 7.46 -14.12 -12.54
C VAL A 229 8.77 -13.34 -12.59
N SER A 230 9.81 -13.93 -13.20
CA SER A 230 11.11 -13.27 -13.37
C SER A 230 10.98 -11.94 -14.13
N MET A 231 11.81 -10.97 -13.78
CA MET A 231 11.82 -9.66 -14.46
C MET A 231 12.07 -9.79 -15.97
N GLU A 232 12.85 -10.77 -16.41
CA GLU A 232 13.04 -11.07 -17.84
C GLU A 232 11.71 -11.35 -18.55
N LYS A 233 10.82 -12.19 -17.96
CA LYS A 233 9.49 -12.46 -18.52
C LYS A 233 8.62 -11.20 -18.53
N GLN A 234 8.70 -10.36 -17.49
CA GLN A 234 7.96 -9.11 -17.42
C GLN A 234 8.41 -8.13 -18.51
N ILE A 235 9.73 -7.99 -18.73
CA ILE A 235 10.32 -7.13 -19.76
C ILE A 235 9.87 -7.54 -21.17
N VAL A 236 9.73 -8.84 -21.46
CA VAL A 236 9.19 -9.31 -22.76
C VAL A 236 7.76 -8.83 -22.97
N MET A 237 6.94 -8.87 -21.92
CA MET A 237 5.57 -8.35 -21.98
C MET A 237 5.54 -6.83 -22.13
N PHE A 238 6.34 -6.10 -21.35
CA PHE A 238 6.47 -4.64 -21.48
C PHE A 238 6.90 -4.23 -22.89
N ASP A 239 7.89 -4.89 -23.47
CA ASP A 239 8.35 -4.58 -24.83
C ASP A 239 7.25 -4.81 -25.88
N SER A 240 6.45 -5.87 -25.71
CA SER A 240 5.32 -6.17 -26.59
C SER A 240 4.21 -5.11 -26.50
N ILE A 241 3.87 -4.67 -25.28
CA ILE A 241 2.91 -3.57 -25.06
C ILE A 241 3.48 -2.25 -25.61
N TYR A 242 4.74 -1.94 -25.34
CA TYR A 242 5.39 -0.72 -25.82
C TYR A 242 5.30 -0.63 -27.34
N LYS A 243 5.73 -1.69 -28.03
CA LYS A 243 5.72 -1.75 -29.49
C LYS A 243 4.31 -1.62 -30.05
N SER A 244 3.31 -2.26 -29.43
CA SER A 244 1.93 -2.21 -29.90
C SER A 244 1.30 -0.82 -29.72
N ILE A 245 1.51 -0.17 -28.58
CA ILE A 245 1.05 1.22 -28.37
C ILE A 245 1.73 2.13 -29.38
N ARG A 246 3.05 1.96 -29.57
CA ARG A 246 3.82 2.79 -30.48
C ARG A 246 3.44 2.58 -31.95
N THR A 247 2.70 1.56 -32.37
CA THR A 247 2.17 1.54 -33.74
C THR A 247 1.06 2.58 -33.96
N ILE A 248 0.43 3.06 -32.89
CA ILE A 248 -0.73 3.95 -32.90
C ILE A 248 -0.38 5.34 -32.36
N ASP A 249 0.33 5.40 -31.24
CA ASP A 249 0.61 6.63 -30.50
C ASP A 249 2.10 6.85 -30.29
N LYS A 250 2.61 7.95 -30.84
CA LYS A 250 4.00 8.39 -30.75
C LYS A 250 4.24 9.51 -29.73
N LYS A 251 3.17 10.11 -29.18
CA LYS A 251 3.21 11.37 -28.41
C LYS A 251 3.20 11.15 -26.91
N HIS A 252 2.37 10.22 -26.41
CA HIS A 252 2.20 10.03 -24.97
C HIS A 252 3.35 9.24 -24.33
N ILE A 253 3.63 9.57 -23.07
CA ILE A 253 4.62 8.85 -22.26
C ILE A 253 4.09 7.44 -21.98
N ILE A 254 4.98 6.46 -21.99
CA ILE A 254 4.65 5.10 -21.53
C ILE A 254 5.41 4.86 -20.23
N PHE A 255 4.67 4.61 -19.14
CA PHE A 255 5.24 4.28 -17.85
C PHE A 255 5.45 2.78 -17.74
N VAL A 256 6.66 2.38 -17.34
CA VAL A 256 7.06 1.00 -17.10
C VAL A 256 7.31 0.83 -15.62
N GLN A 257 6.52 -0.03 -14.98
CA GLN A 257 6.57 -0.20 -13.53
C GLN A 257 7.54 -1.31 -13.11
N GLY A 258 8.40 -1.00 -12.14
CA GLY A 258 9.08 -1.99 -11.30
C GLY A 258 8.24 -2.27 -10.05
N HIS A 259 8.21 -3.52 -9.61
CA HIS A 259 7.48 -3.90 -8.39
C HIS A 259 8.29 -3.55 -7.14
N GLY A 260 9.58 -3.89 -7.11
CA GLY A 260 10.41 -3.72 -5.92
C GLY A 260 11.27 -2.45 -5.95
N ASN A 261 11.86 -2.14 -7.10
CA ASN A 261 12.82 -1.05 -7.24
C ASN A 261 12.97 -0.64 -8.72
N VAL A 262 13.79 0.38 -8.99
CA VAL A 262 14.05 0.85 -10.37
C VAL A 262 15.24 0.14 -11.01
N GLU A 263 16.11 -0.48 -10.20
CA GLU A 263 17.31 -1.17 -10.65
C GLU A 263 17.03 -2.47 -11.39
N GLU A 264 15.87 -3.10 -11.16
CA GLU A 264 15.40 -4.28 -11.90
C GLU A 264 14.99 -3.97 -13.34
N LEU A 265 14.68 -2.72 -13.67
CA LEU A 265 14.25 -2.31 -15.01
C LEU A 265 15.46 -2.14 -15.96
N PRO A 266 15.30 -2.48 -17.26
CA PRO A 266 16.38 -2.46 -18.24
C PRO A 266 16.60 -1.04 -18.77
N ASP A 267 17.84 -0.61 -19.01
CA ASP A 267 18.13 0.69 -19.63
C ASP A 267 17.25 0.88 -20.90
N PRO A 268 16.45 1.97 -21.00
CA PRO A 268 15.55 2.16 -22.12
C PRO A 268 16.26 2.14 -23.48
N LYS A 269 17.55 2.54 -23.53
CA LYS A 269 18.37 2.52 -24.74
C LYS A 269 18.60 1.11 -25.26
N GLU A 270 18.82 0.14 -24.37
CA GLU A 270 19.01 -1.27 -24.73
C GLU A 270 17.75 -1.88 -25.37
N LYS A 271 16.58 -1.34 -25.03
CA LYS A 271 15.29 -1.74 -25.60
C LYS A 271 14.85 -0.88 -26.79
N GLY A 272 15.58 0.18 -27.11
CA GLY A 272 15.17 1.16 -28.11
C GLY A 272 13.89 1.92 -27.74
N TRP A 273 13.55 1.95 -26.45
CA TRP A 273 12.36 2.63 -25.94
C TRP A 273 12.58 4.14 -25.94
N LYS A 274 11.55 4.87 -26.36
CA LYS A 274 11.53 6.34 -26.48
C LYS A 274 10.27 6.88 -25.84
N ASN A 275 10.41 8.06 -25.26
CA ASN A 275 9.33 8.74 -24.55
C ASN A 275 8.71 7.82 -23.47
N VAL A 276 9.56 7.26 -22.62
CA VAL A 276 9.19 6.37 -21.53
C VAL A 276 9.57 6.99 -20.20
N ALA A 277 8.88 6.59 -19.15
CA ALA A 277 9.20 6.91 -17.76
C ALA A 277 9.12 5.63 -16.94
N TYR A 278 9.80 5.58 -15.79
CA TYR A 278 9.65 4.49 -14.85
C TYR A 278 8.66 4.82 -13.74
N SER A 279 8.05 3.80 -13.17
CA SER A 279 7.23 3.92 -11.97
C SER A 279 7.58 2.83 -10.96
N ILE A 280 7.41 3.15 -9.68
CA ILE A 280 7.37 2.19 -8.56
C ILE A 280 6.38 2.71 -7.52
N HIS A 281 6.04 1.86 -6.55
CA HIS A 281 5.26 2.24 -5.39
C HIS A 281 6.10 2.11 -4.12
N CYS A 282 5.99 3.07 -3.21
CA CYS A 282 6.76 3.05 -1.96
C CYS A 282 5.88 3.50 -0.79
N TYR A 283 5.75 2.62 0.19
CA TYR A 283 5.01 2.88 1.43
C TYR A 283 5.90 2.66 2.66
N PRO A 284 6.90 3.53 2.87
CA PRO A 284 7.81 3.43 4.01
C PRO A 284 7.02 3.42 5.33
N GLY A 285 7.28 2.44 6.18
CA GLY A 285 6.56 2.24 7.44
C GLY A 285 5.27 1.43 7.34
N ILE A 286 4.85 1.03 6.13
CA ILE A 286 3.63 0.23 5.91
C ILE A 286 3.99 -1.09 5.23
N PHE A 287 4.61 -1.04 4.04
CA PHE A 287 4.99 -2.21 3.24
C PHE A 287 6.51 -2.32 3.07
N GLY A 288 7.28 -1.81 4.04
CA GLY A 288 8.74 -1.88 4.07
C GLY A 288 9.39 -0.76 4.87
N TRP A 289 10.71 -0.67 4.81
CA TRP A 289 11.57 0.39 5.40
C TRP A 289 11.53 0.61 6.92
N GLY A 290 10.66 -0.07 7.67
CA GLY A 290 10.61 0.08 9.12
C GLY A 290 9.20 0.15 9.67
N ARG A 291 9.09 0.66 10.90
CA ARG A 291 7.81 1.03 11.53
C ARG A 291 7.31 2.37 10.98
N PRO A 292 6.01 2.69 11.09
CA PRO A 292 5.46 3.98 10.67
C PRO A 292 5.82 5.09 11.68
N THR A 293 7.07 5.54 11.61
CA THR A 293 7.65 6.59 12.47
C THR A 293 8.25 7.71 11.64
N PRO A 294 8.41 8.93 12.19
CA PRO A 294 9.05 10.02 11.47
C PRO A 294 10.51 9.70 11.08
N GLU A 295 11.19 8.86 11.86
CA GLU A 295 12.55 8.39 11.55
C GLU A 295 12.58 7.52 10.28
N THR A 296 11.68 6.55 10.16
CA THR A 296 11.56 5.72 8.95
C THR A 296 11.29 6.58 7.72
N GLN A 297 10.38 7.55 7.84
CA GLN A 297 10.07 8.48 6.76
C GLN A 297 11.29 9.35 6.40
N ALA A 298 11.99 9.87 7.41
CA ALA A 298 13.21 10.67 7.22
C ALA A 298 14.34 9.86 6.54
N ARG A 299 14.52 8.59 6.89
CA ARG A 299 15.50 7.69 6.24
C ARG A 299 15.16 7.50 4.77
N PHE A 300 13.91 7.16 4.46
CA PHE A 300 13.47 6.99 3.08
C PHE A 300 13.72 8.26 2.26
N LEU A 301 13.29 9.43 2.76
CA LEU A 301 13.46 10.70 2.06
C LEU A 301 14.93 11.10 1.84
N LYS A 302 15.82 10.80 2.79
CA LYS A 302 17.23 11.26 2.76
C LYS A 302 18.20 10.27 2.13
N ILE A 303 17.88 8.98 2.14
CA ILE A 303 18.77 7.89 1.70
C ILE A 303 18.21 7.23 0.44
N ASP A 304 17.01 6.66 0.51
CA ASP A 304 16.44 5.88 -0.59
C ASP A 304 16.18 6.72 -1.84
N LEU A 305 15.68 7.96 -1.70
CA LEU A 305 15.42 8.81 -2.87
C LEU A 305 16.70 9.12 -3.64
N LYS A 306 17.84 9.29 -2.97
CA LYS A 306 19.13 9.52 -3.62
C LYS A 306 19.59 8.29 -4.41
N ARG A 307 19.33 7.10 -3.88
CA ARG A 307 19.62 5.83 -4.58
C ARG A 307 18.78 5.72 -5.85
N ILE A 308 17.48 5.96 -5.74
CA ILE A 308 16.55 5.95 -6.88
C ILE A 308 16.98 6.99 -7.93
N ASP A 309 17.21 8.24 -7.53
CA ASP A 309 17.65 9.33 -8.41
C ASP A 309 18.95 9.00 -9.15
N LYS A 310 19.93 8.39 -8.47
CA LYS A 310 21.19 7.95 -9.09
C LYS A 310 20.92 6.97 -10.24
N GLN A 311 20.00 6.03 -10.05
CA GLN A 311 19.66 5.05 -11.07
C GLN A 311 18.89 5.69 -12.24
N LEU A 312 17.95 6.59 -11.95
CA LEU A 312 17.18 7.30 -12.98
C LEU A 312 18.08 8.18 -13.86
N LYS A 313 19.06 8.87 -13.25
CA LYS A 313 20.09 9.63 -13.98
C LYS A 313 20.99 8.75 -14.83
N LYS A 314 21.35 7.56 -14.33
CA LYS A 314 22.14 6.59 -15.10
C LYS A 314 21.39 6.17 -16.38
N TYR A 315 20.09 5.90 -16.27
CA TYR A 315 19.25 5.49 -17.40
C TYR A 315 18.68 6.65 -18.22
N ASN A 316 18.86 7.89 -17.77
CA ASN A 316 18.30 9.10 -18.37
C ASN A 316 16.79 8.99 -18.63
N VAL A 317 16.04 8.65 -17.58
CA VAL A 317 14.61 8.37 -17.66
C VAL A 317 13.83 9.14 -16.59
N PRO A 318 12.68 9.78 -16.92
CA PRO A 318 11.82 10.39 -15.92
C PRO A 318 11.13 9.34 -15.05
N PHE A 319 10.48 9.80 -13.99
CA PHE A 319 9.95 8.91 -12.97
C PHE A 319 8.61 9.36 -12.39
N LEU A 320 7.80 8.35 -12.05
CA LEU A 320 6.52 8.45 -11.38
C LEU A 320 6.56 7.62 -10.08
N MET A 321 6.46 8.29 -8.93
CA MET A 321 6.05 7.62 -7.69
C MET A 321 4.53 7.38 -7.77
N GLY A 322 4.14 6.25 -8.38
CA GLY A 322 2.76 5.97 -8.80
C GLY A 322 1.82 5.80 -7.63
N GLU A 323 2.33 5.29 -6.52
CA GLU A 323 1.62 5.19 -5.26
C GLU A 323 2.56 5.35 -4.07
N PHE A 324 2.11 6.12 -3.10
CA PHE A 324 2.72 6.26 -1.79
C PHE A 324 1.70 6.80 -0.80
N ASN A 325 1.92 6.56 0.49
CA ASN A 325 1.21 7.24 1.57
C ASN A 325 2.00 7.12 2.89
N VAL A 326 1.81 8.07 3.80
CA VAL A 326 2.29 8.05 5.18
C VAL A 326 1.29 7.34 6.09
N VAL A 327 -0.01 7.53 5.84
CA VAL A 327 -1.19 7.02 6.57
C VAL A 327 -1.24 7.43 8.04
N TYR A 328 -0.26 7.01 8.83
CA TYR A 328 -0.26 7.12 10.27
C TYR A 328 0.09 8.54 10.75
N THR A 329 -0.71 9.04 11.70
CA THR A 329 -0.40 10.32 12.38
C THR A 329 0.90 10.22 13.18
N SER A 330 1.20 9.03 13.74
CA SER A 330 2.47 8.75 14.41
C SER A 330 3.69 8.85 13.50
N ALA A 331 3.53 8.68 12.18
CA ALA A 331 4.58 8.84 11.19
C ALA A 331 4.74 10.30 10.71
N GLY A 332 3.97 11.24 11.28
CA GLY A 332 3.98 12.66 10.94
C GLY A 332 2.80 13.12 10.06
N GLY A 333 1.87 12.22 9.70
CA GLY A 333 0.59 12.56 9.06
C GLY A 333 0.71 13.48 7.84
N GLY A 334 -0.21 14.45 7.74
CA GLY A 334 -0.29 15.38 6.60
C GLY A 334 0.97 16.22 6.37
N GLU A 335 1.70 16.60 7.42
CA GLU A 335 2.93 17.37 7.30
C GLU A 335 4.08 16.51 6.71
N MET A 336 4.13 15.23 7.06
CA MET A 336 5.06 14.29 6.43
C MET A 336 4.66 14.01 4.98
N MET A 337 3.37 13.86 4.67
CA MET A 337 2.89 13.76 3.28
C MET A 337 3.34 14.94 2.43
N ARG A 338 3.28 16.17 2.98
CA ARG A 338 3.82 17.37 2.31
C ARG A 338 5.31 17.23 1.98
N ARG A 339 6.12 16.70 2.90
CA ARG A 339 7.55 16.48 2.67
C ARG A 339 7.84 15.47 1.57
N HIS A 340 7.06 14.40 1.47
CA HIS A 340 7.18 13.48 0.33
C HIS A 340 6.92 14.18 -0.99
N PHE A 341 5.80 14.91 -1.12
CA PHE A 341 5.50 15.67 -2.34
C PHE A 341 6.59 16.70 -2.67
N ASP A 342 7.08 17.46 -1.68
CA ASP A 342 8.15 18.45 -1.89
C ASP A 342 9.47 17.77 -2.32
N ALA A 343 9.81 16.62 -1.72
CA ALA A 343 10.99 15.85 -2.09
C ALA A 343 10.90 15.29 -3.51
N TYR A 344 9.76 14.69 -3.89
CA TYR A 344 9.56 14.20 -5.25
C TYR A 344 9.60 15.35 -6.27
N ALA A 345 8.97 16.48 -5.95
CA ALA A 345 9.04 17.69 -6.77
C ALA A 345 10.46 18.23 -6.93
N HIS A 346 11.29 18.17 -5.87
CA HIS A 346 12.69 18.57 -5.92
C HIS A 346 13.51 17.74 -6.93
N TYR A 347 13.24 16.44 -7.03
CA TYR A 347 13.84 15.58 -8.05
C TYR A 347 13.16 15.70 -9.43
N GLY A 348 12.10 16.50 -9.57
CA GLY A 348 11.33 16.65 -10.81
C GLY A 348 10.43 15.46 -11.15
N TRP A 349 10.09 14.63 -10.15
CA TRP A 349 9.30 13.42 -10.34
C TRP A 349 7.79 13.71 -10.32
N ALA A 350 7.04 12.93 -11.09
CA ALA A 350 5.61 12.81 -10.93
C ALA A 350 5.30 12.00 -9.66
N SER A 351 4.20 12.31 -8.97
CA SER A 351 3.81 11.57 -7.77
C SER A 351 2.30 11.58 -7.54
N THR A 352 1.76 10.43 -7.16
CA THR A 352 0.33 10.26 -6.88
C THR A 352 0.14 9.49 -5.57
N MET A 353 -0.54 10.10 -4.60
CA MET A 353 -0.83 9.41 -3.33
C MET A 353 -1.94 8.37 -3.51
N TRP A 354 -1.86 7.26 -2.77
CA TRP A 354 -2.94 6.29 -2.65
C TRP A 354 -3.67 6.51 -1.31
N SER A 355 -4.91 6.99 -1.26
CA SER A 355 -5.84 7.21 -2.38
C SER A 355 -6.72 8.44 -2.18
N TYR A 356 -7.55 8.79 -3.16
CA TYR A 356 -8.45 9.94 -3.06
C TYR A 356 -9.58 9.72 -2.04
N LYS A 357 -10.32 8.61 -2.16
CA LYS A 357 -11.55 8.34 -1.40
C LYS A 357 -11.53 6.95 -0.79
N VAL A 358 -11.77 6.85 0.51
CA VAL A 358 -11.99 5.60 1.26
C VAL A 358 -13.19 5.82 2.17
N LEU A 359 -14.08 4.83 2.26
CA LEU A 359 -15.20 4.87 3.20
C LEU A 359 -14.72 4.52 4.61
N THR A 360 -15.33 5.11 5.63
CA THR A 360 -14.94 4.96 7.03
C THR A 360 -16.15 4.79 7.94
N ILE A 361 -16.00 4.03 9.02
CA ILE A 361 -17.03 3.90 10.06
C ILE A 361 -16.93 5.10 11.02
N PRO A 362 -17.99 5.93 11.18
CA PRO A 362 -17.93 7.06 12.10
C PRO A 362 -17.67 6.64 13.55
N GLY A 363 -16.78 7.37 14.23
CA GLY A 363 -16.40 7.11 15.61
C GLY A 363 -15.34 6.02 15.79
N GLU A 364 -14.90 5.36 14.72
CA GLU A 364 -13.77 4.43 14.77
C GLU A 364 -12.49 5.14 15.24
N LYS A 365 -11.79 4.54 16.21
CA LYS A 365 -10.47 5.04 16.66
C LYS A 365 -9.43 4.72 15.59
N ARG A 366 -9.25 5.62 14.63
CA ARG A 366 -8.31 5.46 13.52
C ARG A 366 -6.90 5.88 13.92
N ARG A 367 -5.92 5.08 13.48
CA ARG A 367 -4.48 5.35 13.66
C ARG A 367 -3.89 6.23 12.55
N GLY A 368 -4.64 6.38 11.45
CA GLY A 368 -4.19 7.06 10.24
C GLY A 368 -5.28 7.14 9.17
N TYR A 369 -4.97 7.84 8.09
CA TYR A 369 -5.88 8.18 6.99
C TYR A 369 -5.23 7.85 5.65
N TRP A 370 -5.87 6.98 4.86
CA TRP A 370 -5.43 6.68 3.50
C TRP A 370 -5.91 7.75 2.51
N GLU A 371 -7.02 8.40 2.85
CA GLU A 371 -7.85 9.16 1.95
C GLU A 371 -7.76 10.68 2.12
N MET A 372 -8.17 11.39 1.07
CA MET A 372 -8.41 12.83 1.11
C MET A 372 -9.84 13.16 1.54
N VAL A 373 -10.78 12.28 1.20
CA VAL A 373 -12.19 12.40 1.54
C VAL A 373 -12.79 11.07 2.00
N THR A 374 -13.75 11.15 2.92
CA THR A 374 -14.55 10.00 3.38
C THR A 374 -16.03 10.39 3.52
N ASN A 375 -16.91 9.41 3.75
CA ASN A 375 -18.32 9.64 4.03
C ASN A 375 -18.51 10.45 5.33
N LYS A 376 -19.41 11.44 5.28
CA LYS A 376 -19.83 12.20 6.46
C LYS A 376 -20.86 11.45 7.29
N GLU A 377 -21.85 10.89 6.62
CA GLU A 377 -22.91 10.12 7.25
C GLU A 377 -22.45 8.69 7.54
N PRO A 378 -23.02 8.00 8.55
CA PRO A 378 -22.73 6.60 8.83
C PRO A 378 -22.98 5.69 7.64
N LEU A 379 -22.10 4.70 7.46
CA LEU A 379 -22.25 3.70 6.40
C LEU A 379 -23.56 2.93 6.57
N PRO A 380 -24.42 2.87 5.54
CA PRO A 380 -25.59 2.00 5.58
C PRO A 380 -25.14 0.55 5.73
N LYS A 381 -25.83 -0.20 6.59
CA LYS A 381 -25.61 -1.65 6.69
C LYS A 381 -26.02 -2.28 5.37
N ILE A 382 -25.14 -3.07 4.79
CA ILE A 382 -25.39 -3.78 3.53
C ILE A 382 -24.75 -5.16 3.61
N ASN A 383 -25.45 -6.17 3.06
CA ASN A 383 -24.88 -7.47 2.79
C ASN A 383 -25.17 -7.84 1.34
N PHE A 384 -24.18 -7.78 0.47
CA PHE A 384 -24.37 -8.02 -0.96
C PHE A 384 -24.78 -9.45 -1.30
N ASN A 385 -24.67 -10.42 -0.37
CA ASN A 385 -25.19 -11.77 -0.55
C ASN A 385 -26.71 -11.86 -0.30
N THR A 386 -27.31 -10.98 0.51
CA THR A 386 -28.70 -11.16 0.98
C THR A 386 -29.58 -9.92 0.85
N SER A 387 -29.02 -8.70 0.92
CA SER A 387 -29.76 -7.45 0.78
C SER A 387 -30.51 -7.40 -0.56
N SER A 388 -31.72 -6.87 -0.52
CA SER A 388 -32.56 -6.65 -1.68
C SER A 388 -31.90 -5.73 -2.70
N LEU A 389 -32.40 -5.78 -3.93
CA LEU A 389 -31.91 -4.91 -5.00
C LEU A 389 -32.02 -3.43 -4.65
N SER A 390 -33.13 -2.99 -4.05
CA SER A 390 -33.35 -1.58 -3.68
C SER A 390 -32.40 -1.13 -2.57
N GLU A 391 -32.06 -1.99 -1.61
CA GLU A 391 -31.05 -1.69 -0.58
C GLU A 391 -29.66 -1.49 -1.20
N ILE A 392 -29.27 -2.33 -2.18
CA ILE A 392 -28.01 -2.18 -2.92
C ILE A 392 -28.00 -0.87 -3.73
N GLU A 393 -29.08 -0.55 -4.44
CA GLU A 393 -29.19 0.72 -5.16
C GLU A 393 -29.07 1.94 -4.23
N ASN A 394 -29.73 1.88 -3.07
CA ASN A 394 -29.67 2.95 -2.09
C ASN A 394 -28.26 3.09 -1.50
N TYR A 395 -27.57 1.97 -1.25
CA TYR A 395 -26.16 1.98 -0.85
C TYR A 395 -25.27 2.63 -1.92
N PHE A 396 -25.45 2.32 -3.21
CA PHE A 396 -24.69 2.97 -4.27
C PHE A 396 -24.98 4.46 -4.41
N LYS A 397 -26.25 4.88 -4.32
CA LYS A 397 -26.61 6.31 -4.30
C LYS A 397 -25.99 7.04 -3.11
N PHE A 398 -25.89 6.39 -1.96
CA PHE A 398 -25.26 6.96 -0.76
C PHE A 398 -23.77 7.31 -0.99
N LEU A 399 -23.07 6.66 -1.92
CA LEU A 399 -21.64 6.90 -2.19
C LEU A 399 -21.35 8.34 -2.67
N SER A 400 -22.36 9.03 -3.20
CA SER A 400 -22.31 10.43 -3.61
C SER A 400 -22.92 11.38 -2.56
N SER A 401 -23.15 10.93 -1.33
CA SER A 401 -23.52 11.80 -0.20
C SER A 401 -22.37 12.75 0.19
N ASP A 402 -22.63 13.64 1.15
CA ASP A 402 -21.64 14.61 1.64
C ASP A 402 -20.37 13.94 2.19
N TYR A 403 -19.24 14.62 2.00
CA TYR A 403 -17.93 14.16 2.46
C TYR A 403 -17.42 14.91 3.67
N ILE A 404 -16.62 14.20 4.48
CA ILE A 404 -15.62 14.82 5.34
C ILE A 404 -14.34 14.95 4.52
N ILE A 405 -13.78 16.16 4.49
CA ILE A 405 -12.50 16.47 3.87
C ILE A 405 -11.40 16.37 4.93
N TYR A 406 -10.27 15.75 4.59
CA TYR A 406 -9.12 15.69 5.49
C TYR A 406 -8.38 17.04 5.53
N GLU A 407 -8.85 17.96 6.37
CA GLU A 407 -8.38 19.35 6.41
C GLU A 407 -6.91 19.49 6.83
N GLU A 408 -6.38 18.65 7.71
CA GLU A 408 -4.95 18.72 8.09
C GLU A 408 -4.03 18.39 6.92
N LEU A 409 -4.38 17.38 6.11
CA LEU A 409 -3.65 17.08 4.88
C LEU A 409 -3.77 18.25 3.89
N LYS A 410 -4.99 18.76 3.66
CA LYS A 410 -5.22 19.89 2.76
C LYS A 410 -4.39 21.11 3.14
N LYS A 411 -4.39 21.47 4.42
CA LYS A 411 -3.61 22.58 4.98
C LYS A 411 -2.11 22.35 4.77
N ALA A 412 -1.60 21.17 5.10
CA ALA A 412 -0.19 20.83 4.89
C ALA A 412 0.22 20.89 3.40
N LEU A 413 -0.64 20.42 2.50
CA LEU A 413 -0.36 20.41 1.06
C LEU A 413 -0.45 21.78 0.38
N THR A 414 -1.17 22.73 0.98
CA THR A 414 -1.47 24.05 0.37
C THR A 414 -0.84 25.24 1.09
N GLN A 415 -0.26 25.04 2.28
CA GLN A 415 0.45 26.11 2.97
C GLN A 415 1.62 26.66 2.12
N LYS A 416 1.81 27.98 2.21
CA LYS A 416 2.82 28.72 1.44
C LYS A 416 4.25 28.33 1.82
N ASN A 417 4.51 28.20 3.12
CA ASN A 417 5.83 27.89 3.63
C ASN A 417 6.04 26.37 3.63
N PRO A 418 7.20 25.87 3.20
CA PRO A 418 7.51 24.46 3.34
C PRO A 418 7.58 24.08 4.83
N PRO A 419 7.30 22.81 5.18
CA PRO A 419 7.53 22.33 6.54
C PRO A 419 8.99 22.49 6.98
N ALA A 420 9.23 22.58 8.29
CA ALA A 420 10.59 22.61 8.82
C ALA A 420 11.40 21.38 8.35
N PRO A 421 12.72 21.52 8.10
CA PRO A 421 13.56 20.39 7.74
C PRO A 421 13.45 19.25 8.76
N LEU A 422 13.40 18.00 8.28
CA LEU A 422 13.50 16.85 9.18
C LEU A 422 14.90 16.79 9.78
N ALA A 423 14.99 16.42 11.05
CA ALA A 423 16.25 16.02 11.66
C ALA A 423 16.91 14.92 10.83
N ASP A 424 18.24 14.86 10.82
CA ASP A 424 18.93 13.71 10.25
C ASP A 424 18.58 12.46 11.06
N PRO A 425 18.12 11.37 10.41
CA PRO A 425 17.90 10.13 11.13
C PRO A 425 19.26 9.67 11.68
N PRO A 426 19.29 9.06 12.88
CA PRO A 426 20.51 8.41 13.35
C PRO A 426 20.95 7.38 12.29
N PRO A 427 22.26 7.16 12.14
CA PRO A 427 22.75 6.13 11.23
C PRO A 427 22.07 4.81 11.56
N PRO A 428 21.73 3.98 10.54
CA PRO A 428 21.21 2.66 10.81
C PRO A 428 22.19 1.90 11.72
N PRO A 429 21.70 1.15 12.72
CA PRO A 429 22.58 0.37 13.56
C PRO A 429 23.36 -0.62 12.69
N ASP A 430 24.65 -0.82 13.02
CA ASP A 430 25.48 -1.78 12.30
C ASP A 430 24.87 -3.19 12.40
N PRO A 431 24.90 -3.98 11.30
CA PRO A 431 24.43 -5.36 11.34
C PRO A 431 25.12 -6.16 12.44
N ILE A 432 24.35 -6.85 13.28
CA ILE A 432 24.91 -7.69 14.34
C ILE A 432 25.37 -9.01 13.70
N LYS A 433 26.63 -9.06 13.26
CA LYS A 433 27.20 -10.27 12.62
C LYS A 433 27.65 -11.35 13.63
N THR A 434 27.77 -11.00 14.90
CA THR A 434 28.17 -11.94 15.97
C THR A 434 27.45 -11.56 17.25
N ALA A 435 26.95 -12.56 17.98
CA ALA A 435 26.18 -12.31 19.18
C ALA A 435 27.04 -11.60 20.24
N PRO A 436 26.62 -10.43 20.75
CA PRO A 436 27.43 -9.63 21.67
C PRO A 436 27.53 -10.26 23.07
N PHE A 437 26.64 -11.20 23.40
CA PHE A 437 26.58 -11.86 24.71
C PHE A 437 26.28 -13.36 24.54
N ARG A 438 26.82 -14.19 25.44
CA ARG A 438 26.62 -15.64 25.50
C ARG A 438 26.50 -16.11 26.95
N ASP A 439 25.74 -15.36 27.73
CA ASP A 439 25.63 -15.59 29.17
C ASP A 439 25.03 -16.98 29.46
N LYS A 440 25.47 -17.61 30.56
CA LYS A 440 24.94 -18.91 30.96
C LYS A 440 23.47 -18.78 31.34
N LEU A 441 22.62 -19.60 30.74
CA LEU A 441 21.19 -19.66 31.03
C LEU A 441 20.92 -20.26 32.42
N ILE A 442 19.89 -19.76 33.09
CA ILE A 442 19.44 -20.24 34.40
C ILE A 442 18.21 -21.13 34.20
N GLY A 443 18.39 -22.45 34.27
CA GLY A 443 17.30 -23.41 34.12
C GLY A 443 16.75 -23.57 32.70
N TRP A 444 17.39 -22.99 31.69
CA TRP A 444 17.02 -23.08 30.27
C TRP A 444 18.20 -23.57 29.43
N THR A 445 17.92 -24.11 28.25
CA THR A 445 18.91 -24.52 27.25
C THR A 445 18.71 -23.72 25.97
N ALA A 446 19.77 -23.40 25.23
CA ALA A 446 19.67 -22.75 23.91
C ALA A 446 20.10 -23.68 22.78
N THR A 447 19.46 -23.54 21.63
CA THR A 447 19.84 -24.21 20.38
C THR A 447 19.61 -23.27 19.21
N ASP A 448 20.58 -23.21 18.31
CA ASP A 448 20.40 -22.62 16.98
C ASP A 448 19.89 -23.75 16.06
N ILE A 449 18.69 -23.59 15.51
CA ILE A 449 18.03 -24.56 14.63
C ILE A 449 18.26 -24.14 13.18
N GLY A 450 18.66 -25.09 12.34
CA GLY A 450 19.02 -24.85 10.94
C GLY A 450 20.44 -24.32 10.74
N ASP A 451 20.80 -24.04 9.49
CA ASP A 451 22.09 -23.45 9.12
C ASP A 451 22.02 -21.93 9.22
N ILE A 452 22.44 -21.40 10.38
CA ILE A 452 22.32 -19.99 10.73
C ILE A 452 23.59 -19.46 11.39
N ILE A 453 23.77 -18.14 11.37
CA ILE A 453 24.80 -17.48 12.19
C ILE A 453 24.52 -17.80 13.67
N PRO A 454 25.49 -18.34 14.43
CA PRO A 454 25.30 -18.70 15.81
C PRO A 454 24.85 -17.51 16.66
N GLY A 455 23.72 -17.67 17.33
CA GLY A 455 23.14 -16.62 18.15
C GLY A 455 23.76 -16.53 19.55
N GLY A 456 23.08 -15.80 20.43
CA GLY A 456 23.51 -15.63 21.81
C GLY A 456 22.43 -15.01 22.69
N GLN A 457 22.78 -14.73 23.94
CA GLN A 457 21.86 -14.18 24.92
C GLN A 457 22.58 -13.38 25.98
N LYS A 458 21.88 -12.37 26.50
CA LYS A 458 22.24 -11.68 27.73
C LYS A 458 21.20 -12.01 28.79
N VAL A 459 21.63 -12.47 29.95
CA VAL A 459 20.74 -12.96 31.01
C VAL A 459 20.76 -11.98 32.18
N TYR A 460 19.60 -11.40 32.52
CA TYR A 460 19.45 -10.53 33.69
C TYR A 460 18.84 -11.29 34.87
N SER A 461 17.94 -12.24 34.60
CA SER A 461 17.38 -13.20 35.55
C SER A 461 16.89 -14.46 34.82
N ASP A 462 16.33 -15.42 35.55
CA ASP A 462 15.67 -16.62 35.00
C ASP A 462 14.42 -16.34 34.14
N SER A 463 13.90 -15.12 34.25
CA SER A 463 12.65 -14.64 33.67
C SER A 463 12.83 -13.38 32.81
N LYS A 464 14.07 -12.88 32.68
CA LYS A 464 14.44 -11.70 31.89
C LYS A 464 15.70 -11.94 31.06
N ILE A 465 15.54 -11.99 29.74
CA ILE A 465 16.59 -12.41 28.79
C ILE A 465 16.50 -11.55 27.52
N ASP A 466 17.64 -11.02 27.06
CA ASP A 466 17.79 -10.59 25.67
C ASP A 466 18.29 -11.77 24.83
N ILE A 467 17.61 -12.08 23.74
CA ILE A 467 18.00 -13.11 22.78
C ILE A 467 18.49 -12.45 21.48
N TYR A 468 19.57 -12.98 20.92
CA TYR A 468 20.11 -12.60 19.62
C TYR A 468 19.99 -13.80 18.70
N GLY A 469 19.07 -13.74 17.73
CA GLY A 469 18.74 -14.85 16.82
C GLY A 469 18.97 -14.51 15.35
N CYS A 470 19.38 -15.51 14.56
CA CYS A 470 19.51 -15.43 13.11
C CYS A 470 18.47 -16.34 12.44
N GLY A 471 18.35 -16.27 11.11
CA GLY A 471 17.67 -17.27 10.30
C GLY A 471 16.85 -16.67 9.17
N ALA A 472 16.75 -17.37 8.04
CA ALA A 472 16.02 -16.92 6.87
C ALA A 472 14.50 -16.97 7.08
N ASP A 473 13.95 -18.08 7.60
CA ASP A 473 12.55 -18.16 8.04
C ASP A 473 12.26 -19.46 8.79
N ILE A 474 11.02 -19.60 9.27
CA ILE A 474 10.46 -20.83 9.84
C ILE A 474 9.17 -21.27 9.13
N TYR A 475 8.85 -20.71 7.95
CA TYR A 475 7.54 -20.85 7.30
C TYR A 475 7.42 -22.03 6.32
N LEU A 476 8.50 -22.36 5.60
CA LEU A 476 8.48 -23.47 4.63
C LEU A 476 8.61 -24.81 5.36
N SER A 477 9.24 -25.81 4.75
CA SER A 477 9.46 -27.14 5.35
C SER A 477 10.70 -27.22 6.25
N LYS A 478 11.53 -26.17 6.29
CA LYS A 478 12.79 -26.09 7.03
C LYS A 478 12.87 -24.82 7.87
N ASP A 479 13.42 -24.98 9.06
CA ASP A 479 13.39 -23.98 10.11
C ASP A 479 14.76 -23.39 10.39
N GLN A 480 14.80 -22.06 10.53
CA GLN A 480 16.02 -21.32 10.84
C GLN A 480 15.72 -20.27 11.92
N PHE A 481 16.15 -20.53 13.16
CA PHE A 481 15.93 -19.62 14.30
C PHE A 481 16.76 -20.01 15.53
N ARG A 482 16.85 -19.10 16.52
CA ARG A 482 17.37 -19.42 17.85
C ARG A 482 16.25 -19.75 18.83
N PHE A 483 16.39 -20.86 19.55
CA PHE A 483 15.41 -21.35 20.53
C PHE A 483 16.01 -21.47 21.93
N ILE A 484 15.38 -20.88 22.94
CA ILE A 484 15.70 -21.05 24.36
C ILE A 484 14.56 -21.83 25.01
N TRP A 485 14.84 -23.04 25.50
CA TRP A 485 13.84 -24.06 25.76
C TRP A 485 14.06 -24.87 27.05
N LYS A 486 12.98 -25.51 27.50
CA LYS A 486 12.94 -26.59 28.50
C LYS A 486 12.30 -27.83 27.87
N LYS A 487 12.80 -29.01 28.25
CA LYS A 487 12.20 -30.29 27.88
C LYS A 487 11.08 -30.60 28.89
N ILE A 488 9.90 -30.93 28.38
CA ILE A 488 8.72 -31.25 29.19
C ILE A 488 8.12 -32.59 28.78
N LYS A 489 7.24 -33.14 29.63
CA LYS A 489 6.40 -34.29 29.33
C LYS A 489 4.96 -33.96 29.70
N GLY A 490 4.04 -34.01 28.74
CA GLY A 490 2.61 -33.78 28.96
C GLY A 490 2.20 -32.31 28.90
N ASP A 491 1.21 -31.97 29.72
CA ASP A 491 0.52 -30.67 29.72
C ASP A 491 1.37 -29.56 30.30
N CYS A 492 1.27 -28.36 29.71
CA CYS A 492 2.09 -27.23 30.12
C CYS A 492 1.46 -25.88 29.77
N GLU A 493 2.00 -24.83 30.39
CA GLU A 493 1.81 -23.45 30.00
C GLU A 493 3.17 -22.77 29.81
N ILE A 494 3.33 -22.00 28.72
CA ILE A 494 4.45 -21.08 28.52
C ILE A 494 3.91 -19.68 28.31
N SER A 495 4.48 -18.70 29.00
CA SER A 495 4.20 -17.29 28.77
C SER A 495 5.44 -16.42 28.86
N ALA A 496 5.43 -15.29 28.14
CA ALA A 496 6.47 -14.27 28.20
C ALA A 496 5.93 -12.91 27.72
N THR A 497 6.55 -11.82 28.19
CA THR A 497 6.36 -10.47 27.63
C THR A 497 7.45 -10.19 26.60
N VAL A 498 7.07 -9.81 25.38
CA VAL A 498 8.01 -9.33 24.36
C VAL A 498 8.09 -7.80 24.43
N ASN A 499 9.19 -7.29 25.00
CA ASN A 499 9.43 -5.86 25.22
C ASN A 499 10.21 -5.20 24.09
N GLU A 500 10.96 -5.96 23.32
CA GLU A 500 11.70 -5.43 22.19
C GLU A 500 11.84 -6.51 21.12
N LEU A 501 11.79 -6.07 19.87
CA LEU A 501 12.21 -6.81 18.70
C LEU A 501 12.74 -5.75 17.73
N SER A 502 14.06 -5.74 17.53
CA SER A 502 14.69 -4.78 16.64
C SER A 502 14.20 -5.02 15.21
N PHE A 503 14.01 -3.93 14.45
CA PHE A 503 13.55 -4.03 13.07
C PHE A 503 14.74 -4.37 12.15
N VAL A 504 15.02 -5.65 11.95
CA VAL A 504 15.95 -6.13 10.90
C VAL A 504 15.17 -6.39 9.61
N HIS A 505 14.03 -7.07 9.71
CA HIS A 505 13.13 -7.34 8.59
C HIS A 505 11.67 -7.30 9.07
N MET A 506 10.72 -7.03 8.17
CA MET A 506 9.29 -7.01 8.55
C MET A 506 8.77 -8.39 9.03
N PHE A 507 9.43 -9.47 8.60
CA PHE A 507 9.14 -10.85 8.99
C PHE A 507 10.09 -11.40 10.05
N SER A 508 10.90 -10.57 10.71
CA SER A 508 11.57 -10.98 11.95
C SER A 508 10.52 -11.43 12.97
N LYS A 509 10.80 -12.48 13.73
CA LYS A 509 9.82 -13.06 14.69
C LYS A 509 10.45 -13.19 16.06
N ALA A 510 9.66 -12.90 17.10
CA ALA A 510 9.98 -13.24 18.47
C ALA A 510 8.72 -13.65 19.22
N GLY A 511 8.78 -14.75 19.96
CA GLY A 511 7.58 -15.29 20.58
C GLY A 511 7.82 -16.50 21.47
N VAL A 512 6.71 -17.17 21.80
CA VAL A 512 6.69 -18.44 22.55
C VAL A 512 6.37 -19.60 21.61
N MET A 513 6.92 -20.77 21.90
CA MET A 513 6.80 -21.95 21.04
C MET A 513 6.70 -23.25 21.86
N ILE A 514 5.92 -24.20 21.34
CA ILE A 514 5.89 -25.61 21.74
C ILE A 514 6.24 -26.44 20.50
N ARG A 515 7.31 -27.24 20.58
CA ARG A 515 7.89 -27.99 19.45
C ARG A 515 8.12 -29.44 19.81
N GLY A 516 7.91 -30.36 18.87
CA GLY A 516 8.08 -31.80 19.10
C GLY A 516 9.53 -32.21 19.39
N ASP A 517 10.48 -31.71 18.60
CA ASP A 517 11.92 -32.00 18.72
C ASP A 517 12.80 -30.86 18.17
N LEU A 518 14.13 -30.99 18.25
CA LEU A 518 15.08 -29.94 17.88
C LEU A 518 15.56 -29.98 16.41
N SER A 519 15.03 -30.89 15.59
CA SER A 519 15.30 -30.90 14.15
C SER A 519 14.67 -29.70 13.46
N ASP A 520 15.20 -29.32 12.29
CA ASP A 520 14.73 -28.19 11.50
C ASP A 520 13.42 -28.44 10.75
N ASP A 521 12.82 -29.62 10.89
CA ASP A 521 11.58 -29.99 10.20
C ASP A 521 10.44 -30.44 11.14
N SER A 522 10.62 -30.30 12.46
CA SER A 522 9.69 -30.77 13.50
C SER A 522 8.33 -30.09 13.48
N VAL A 523 7.34 -30.77 14.06
CA VAL A 523 6.01 -30.22 14.35
C VAL A 523 6.09 -29.18 15.46
N PHE A 524 5.31 -28.10 15.34
CA PHE A 524 5.27 -27.05 16.35
C PHE A 524 4.00 -26.20 16.28
N VAL A 525 3.78 -25.44 17.34
CA VAL A 525 2.92 -24.26 17.39
C VAL A 525 3.71 -23.10 17.96
N MET A 526 3.53 -21.93 17.35
CA MET A 526 4.10 -20.68 17.82
C MET A 526 3.04 -19.59 17.93
N LEU A 527 3.25 -18.71 18.90
CA LEU A 527 2.61 -17.40 18.97
C LEU A 527 3.73 -16.36 19.02
N ASN A 528 3.82 -15.50 18.01
CA ASN A 528 4.89 -14.52 17.88
C ASN A 528 4.40 -13.12 17.58
N ALA A 529 5.22 -12.14 17.95
CA ALA A 529 5.14 -10.78 17.46
C ALA A 529 6.11 -10.57 16.30
N ARG A 530 5.71 -9.70 15.37
CA ARG A 530 6.55 -9.12 14.31
C ARG A 530 6.84 -7.66 14.60
N PRO A 531 7.96 -7.10 14.12
CA PRO A 531 8.38 -5.76 14.50
C PRO A 531 7.46 -4.64 13.98
N ALA A 532 6.56 -4.94 13.04
CA ALA A 532 5.54 -4.02 12.52
C ALA A 532 4.23 -3.97 13.34
N GLY A 533 4.11 -4.72 14.45
CA GLY A 533 2.92 -4.71 15.29
C GLY A 533 1.85 -5.72 14.87
N GLU A 534 2.27 -6.91 14.45
CA GLU A 534 1.39 -8.03 14.10
C GLU A 534 1.69 -9.23 15.01
N LEU A 535 0.64 -9.84 15.57
CA LEU A 535 0.69 -11.16 16.18
C LEU A 535 0.33 -12.22 15.15
N GLU A 536 1.10 -13.29 15.16
CA GLU A 536 0.95 -14.44 14.28
C GLU A 536 0.84 -15.69 15.13
N PHE A 537 -0.22 -16.47 14.87
CA PHE A 537 -0.39 -17.81 15.39
C PHE A 537 -0.25 -18.79 14.24
N ALA A 538 0.76 -19.65 14.31
CA ALA A 538 1.15 -20.50 13.20
C ALA A 538 1.59 -21.88 13.67
N CYS A 539 1.28 -22.88 12.85
CA CYS A 539 1.45 -24.29 13.19
C CYS A 539 2.10 -25.05 12.04
N ARG A 540 2.93 -26.03 12.39
CA ARG A 540 3.28 -27.15 11.52
C ARG A 540 2.62 -28.41 12.05
N TYR A 541 1.62 -28.91 11.31
CA TYR A 541 0.81 -30.05 11.71
C TYR A 541 1.55 -31.37 11.58
N HIS A 542 2.27 -31.53 10.47
CA HIS A 542 3.05 -32.72 10.17
C HIS A 542 4.51 -32.38 9.91
N ARG A 543 5.41 -33.33 10.21
CA ARG A 543 6.84 -33.15 9.98
C ARG A 543 7.12 -32.77 8.52
N ALA A 544 8.01 -31.81 8.32
CA ALA A 544 8.42 -31.27 7.02
C ALA A 544 7.30 -30.67 6.15
N GLU A 545 6.08 -30.51 6.66
CA GLU A 545 5.02 -29.74 5.99
C GLU A 545 5.35 -28.24 6.00
N HIS A 546 4.78 -27.49 5.06
CA HIS A 546 4.76 -26.04 5.16
C HIS A 546 3.93 -25.61 6.38
N VAL A 547 4.36 -24.53 7.02
CA VAL A 547 3.61 -23.91 8.11
C VAL A 547 2.33 -23.30 7.57
N LYS A 548 1.26 -23.43 8.37
CA LYS A 548 0.00 -22.73 8.16
C LYS A 548 -0.12 -21.64 9.18
N THR A 549 -0.46 -20.43 8.73
CA THR A 549 -0.84 -19.35 9.63
C THR A 549 -2.34 -19.42 9.84
N ASP A 550 -2.73 -19.75 11.07
CA ASP A 550 -4.14 -19.98 11.42
C ASP A 550 -4.78 -18.71 12.02
N GLY A 551 -4.00 -17.67 12.35
CA GLY A 551 -4.53 -16.40 12.84
C GLY A 551 -3.54 -15.23 12.81
N HIS A 552 -4.05 -14.04 12.48
CA HIS A 552 -3.34 -12.76 12.51
C HIS A 552 -4.10 -11.73 13.35
N LEU A 553 -3.38 -10.93 14.13
CA LEU A 553 -3.98 -9.83 14.89
C LEU A 553 -3.05 -8.62 14.98
N GLY A 554 -3.55 -7.44 14.64
CA GLY A 554 -2.83 -6.18 14.85
C GLY A 554 -2.69 -5.85 16.34
N HIS A 555 -1.49 -5.45 16.77
CA HIS A 555 -1.24 -5.07 18.16
C HIS A 555 -0.30 -3.86 18.27
N ASP A 556 -0.34 -3.21 19.43
CA ASP A 556 0.63 -2.17 19.77
C ASP A 556 1.87 -2.85 20.35
N PHE A 557 3.02 -2.64 19.71
CA PHE A 557 4.33 -3.12 20.16
C PHE A 557 5.17 -1.90 20.57
N PRO A 558 5.94 -1.95 21.67
CA PRO A 558 6.33 -3.11 22.49
C PRO A 558 5.40 -3.43 23.67
N GLY A 559 5.72 -4.51 24.41
CA GLY A 559 5.13 -4.83 25.71
C GLY A 559 3.94 -5.79 25.65
N ILE A 560 3.97 -6.71 24.69
CA ILE A 560 2.89 -7.68 24.46
C ILE A 560 3.17 -8.97 25.24
N ASN A 561 2.19 -9.45 26.01
CA ASN A 561 2.28 -10.74 26.67
C ASN A 561 1.70 -11.82 25.75
N LEU A 562 2.44 -12.91 25.61
CA LEU A 562 2.08 -14.06 24.79
C LEU A 562 2.02 -15.30 25.66
N LYS A 563 1.07 -16.19 25.40
CA LYS A 563 0.93 -17.46 26.12
C LYS A 563 0.41 -18.58 25.24
N LEU A 564 0.95 -19.78 25.46
CA LEU A 564 0.43 -21.04 24.93
C LEU A 564 0.12 -21.99 26.10
N VAL A 565 -1.04 -22.64 26.04
CA VAL A 565 -1.49 -23.65 27.00
C VAL A 565 -1.73 -24.96 26.26
N ARG A 566 -1.00 -26.01 26.61
CA ARG A 566 -1.15 -27.36 26.05
C ARG A 566 -1.95 -28.26 26.98
N LYS A 567 -2.96 -28.93 26.42
CA LYS A 567 -3.73 -30.02 27.04
C LYS A 567 -3.82 -31.21 26.08
N GLY A 568 -3.01 -32.23 26.31
CA GLY A 568 -2.81 -33.35 25.40
C GLY A 568 -2.25 -32.91 24.06
N GLN A 569 -3.09 -33.00 23.03
CA GLN A 569 -2.79 -32.56 21.65
C GLN A 569 -3.44 -31.21 21.31
N THR A 570 -4.25 -30.65 22.22
CA THR A 570 -4.91 -29.37 22.03
C THR A 570 -4.05 -28.25 22.60
N ILE A 571 -3.84 -27.19 21.83
CA ILE A 571 -3.13 -25.99 22.25
C ILE A 571 -4.05 -24.79 22.11
N GLU A 572 -4.10 -23.97 23.15
CA GLU A 572 -4.77 -22.68 23.16
C GLU A 572 -3.74 -21.56 23.25
N SER A 573 -3.96 -20.48 22.51
CA SER A 573 -3.13 -19.29 22.57
C SER A 573 -3.86 -18.12 23.21
N TYR A 574 -3.11 -17.29 23.92
CA TYR A 574 -3.63 -16.12 24.60
C TYR A 574 -2.66 -14.94 24.44
N HIS A 575 -3.19 -13.72 24.41
CA HIS A 575 -2.40 -12.51 24.47
C HIS A 575 -2.98 -11.50 25.47
N SER A 576 -2.17 -10.57 25.93
CA SER A 576 -2.66 -9.39 26.67
C SER A 576 -1.69 -8.23 26.55
N LYS A 577 -2.21 -6.99 26.67
CA LYS A 577 -1.36 -5.79 26.79
C LYS A 577 -0.97 -5.60 28.25
N ALA A 578 0.33 -5.61 28.58
CA ALA A 578 0.85 -5.31 29.92
C ALA A 578 0.05 -5.98 31.08
N GLN A 579 -0.45 -5.22 32.07
CA GLN A 579 -1.22 -5.76 33.21
C GLN A 579 -2.70 -6.08 32.87
N GLY A 580 -3.05 -6.15 31.58
CA GLY A 580 -4.39 -6.46 31.10
C GLY A 580 -4.80 -7.93 31.27
N GLN A 581 -6.09 -8.20 31.12
CA GLN A 581 -6.64 -9.56 31.13
C GLN A 581 -6.18 -10.35 29.91
N TRP A 582 -5.99 -11.67 30.09
CA TRP A 582 -5.66 -12.58 29.00
C TRP A 582 -6.88 -12.78 28.10
N GLU A 583 -6.69 -12.50 26.82
CA GLU A 583 -7.67 -12.74 25.77
C GLU A 583 -7.27 -14.01 25.01
N LYS A 584 -8.22 -14.93 24.82
CA LYS A 584 -8.01 -16.13 24.01
C LYS A 584 -7.94 -15.74 22.54
N PHE A 585 -6.93 -16.21 21.84
CA PHE A 585 -6.73 -15.89 20.43
C PHE A 585 -7.13 -17.07 19.53
N MET A 586 -6.45 -18.21 19.66
CA MET A 586 -6.70 -19.39 18.82
C MET A 586 -6.74 -20.68 19.63
N THR A 587 -7.32 -21.72 19.04
CA THR A 587 -7.23 -23.11 19.50
C THR A 587 -6.89 -24.01 18.32
N VAL A 588 -5.95 -24.93 18.52
CA VAL A 588 -5.53 -25.90 17.50
C VAL A 588 -5.37 -27.28 18.11
N THR A 589 -5.57 -28.31 17.30
CA THR A 589 -5.20 -29.69 17.63
C THR A 589 -4.02 -30.11 16.76
N LEU A 590 -2.91 -30.47 17.39
CA LEU A 590 -1.68 -30.93 16.74
C LEU A 590 -1.56 -32.46 16.89
N PRO A 591 -1.98 -33.25 15.88
CA PRO A 591 -2.07 -34.72 16.00
C PRO A 591 -0.72 -35.41 16.19
N ASP A 592 0.34 -34.81 15.65
CA ASP A 592 1.67 -35.41 15.67
C ASP A 592 2.55 -34.87 16.81
N LEU A 593 2.01 -34.02 17.71
CA LEU A 593 2.79 -33.46 18.81
C LEU A 593 3.09 -34.53 19.88
N PRO A 594 4.36 -34.93 20.07
CA PRO A 594 4.72 -35.99 21.01
C PRO A 594 4.46 -35.59 22.47
N LYS A 595 4.29 -36.59 23.35
CA LYS A 595 4.18 -36.38 24.80
C LYS A 595 5.38 -35.62 25.37
N ILE A 596 6.59 -35.97 24.92
CA ILE A 596 7.81 -35.24 25.25
C ILE A 596 7.97 -34.13 24.21
N ALA A 597 8.04 -32.88 24.67
CA ALA A 597 8.17 -31.72 23.80
C ALA A 597 9.18 -30.71 24.37
N TYR A 598 9.49 -29.70 23.57
CA TYR A 598 10.40 -28.60 23.88
C TYR A 598 9.60 -27.30 23.88
N VAL A 599 9.68 -26.55 24.97
CA VAL A 599 8.86 -25.36 25.21
C VAL A 599 9.72 -24.20 25.63
N GLY A 600 9.47 -23.01 25.06
CA GLY A 600 10.22 -21.82 25.44
C GLY A 600 10.02 -20.62 24.53
N ILE A 601 11.02 -19.75 24.48
CA ILE A 601 11.04 -18.52 23.70
C ILE A 601 11.98 -18.65 22.50
N PHE A 602 11.66 -17.95 21.42
CA PHE A 602 12.44 -18.01 20.19
C PHE A 602 12.59 -16.65 19.51
N CYS A 603 13.59 -16.54 18.64
CA CYS A 603 13.82 -15.36 17.83
C CYS A 603 14.52 -15.66 16.49
N LEU A 604 14.11 -14.98 15.41
CA LEU A 604 14.74 -15.03 14.09
C LEU A 604 14.71 -13.67 13.38
N SER A 605 15.73 -13.39 12.57
CA SER A 605 15.93 -12.12 11.87
C SER A 605 15.19 -12.01 10.53
N HIS A 606 14.90 -13.13 9.86
CA HIS A 606 14.50 -13.18 8.45
C HIS A 606 15.55 -12.62 7.48
N ASP A 607 16.80 -12.54 7.96
CA ASP A 607 17.97 -12.17 7.19
C ASP A 607 19.11 -13.03 7.73
N ASN A 608 19.46 -14.10 7.00
CA ASN A 608 20.49 -15.04 7.47
C ASN A 608 21.92 -14.46 7.42
N THR A 609 22.07 -13.18 7.07
CA THR A 609 23.36 -12.49 7.12
C THR A 609 23.59 -11.73 8.43
N GLN A 610 22.59 -11.57 9.30
CA GLN A 610 22.73 -10.84 10.56
C GLN A 610 21.75 -11.30 11.65
N LEU A 611 22.13 -11.07 12.91
CA LEU A 611 21.29 -11.32 14.08
C LEU A 611 20.29 -10.18 14.29
N VAL A 612 19.13 -10.53 14.85
CA VAL A 612 18.17 -9.58 15.43
C VAL A 612 18.17 -9.74 16.95
N LYS A 613 17.97 -8.64 17.66
CA LYS A 613 17.75 -8.64 19.11
C LYS A 613 16.27 -8.68 19.43
N ALA A 614 15.87 -9.53 20.37
CA ALA A 614 14.60 -9.44 21.06
C ALA A 614 14.78 -9.46 22.58
N SER A 615 13.95 -8.73 23.30
CA SER A 615 13.99 -8.63 24.77
C SER A 615 12.73 -9.22 25.37
N PHE A 616 12.91 -10.16 26.29
CA PHE A 616 11.84 -10.87 26.98
C PHE A 616 11.88 -10.60 28.49
N ASP A 617 10.71 -10.37 29.08
CA ASP A 617 10.47 -10.35 30.53
C ASP A 617 9.38 -11.37 30.90
N ASN A 618 9.18 -11.61 32.20
CA ASN A 618 8.11 -12.45 32.75
C ASN A 618 8.05 -13.86 32.12
N ILE A 619 9.20 -14.43 31.75
CA ILE A 619 9.24 -15.77 31.14
C ILE A 619 8.83 -16.79 32.21
N LYS A 620 7.75 -17.53 31.96
CA LYS A 620 7.20 -18.54 32.89
C LYS A 620 6.85 -19.80 32.13
N CYS A 621 7.30 -20.94 32.64
CA CYS A 621 6.90 -22.26 32.18
C CYS A 621 6.34 -23.06 33.36
N VAL A 622 5.09 -23.48 33.26
CA VAL A 622 4.40 -24.30 34.26
C VAL A 622 4.13 -25.66 33.65
N MET A 623 4.42 -26.73 34.38
CA MET A 623 4.06 -28.09 34.00
C MET A 623 2.90 -28.54 34.89
N TYR A 624 1.89 -29.16 34.29
CA TYR A 624 0.83 -29.80 35.05
C TYR A 624 1.22 -31.26 35.23
N ASN A 625 1.30 -31.73 36.47
CA ASN A 625 1.59 -33.14 36.72
C ASN A 625 0.45 -34.00 36.14
N GLU A 626 0.80 -35.02 35.36
CA GLU A 626 -0.11 -36.13 35.09
C GLU A 626 -0.24 -36.90 36.43
N GLU A 627 -1.44 -36.98 37.01
CA GLU A 627 -1.76 -37.99 38.04
C GLU A 627 -1.65 -39.41 37.45
#